data_AF-A0A813IRQ2-F1
#
_entry.id   AF-A0A813IRQ2-F1
#
_cell.length_a   1.000
_cell.length_b   1.000
_cell.length_c   1.000
_cell.angle_alpha   90.00
_cell.angle_beta   90.00
_cell.angle_gamma   90.00
#
_symmetry.space_group_name_H-M   'P 1'
#
loop_
_entity.id
_entity.type
_entity.pdbx_description
1 polymer ?
#
loop_
_entity_poly.entity_id
_entity_poly.type
_entity_poly.pdbx_seq_one_letter_code
_entity_poly.pdbx_strand_id
1 'polypeptide(L)'
;MSPKLIDCGLSRFLPEDQPQGQSRKTLLGTGGLGALGTPGYMCSAYIRTNKFREASEVYSFGVTVLEIVIGQIQSEAISELLEDPETLLADYVSISKKCRDHRPVFEDGYVHIADLLTKLAASSVSHIVSKRISMTAAMRCAMEAASQAPTANEIQAMRDEVERLADEIKELRALSEEAEGRRLAAQQAAQRRCLVCYEEQVEGMACAMGHFICKECAAGQTRGLLERLQLDESLLEEHRSHGGHMKCVDPACRETYDDSSVARALPSEIFALYRASQDTVIEHRMWMDLQAQFQEQVTHMQRQFELQEGRRSSQASAEVAAREETATAEFLRRQYPNARMCPRCRHGPVINENCYDLQAHHGEERGAGRGRISNACPGCDFFSREWSDWAPWDGVMHTGPRG
;
A
#
# COMPACT_ATOMS: atom_id res chain seq x y z
N MET A 1 35.19 14.11 50.54
CA MET A 1 34.54 14.55 51.79
C MET A 1 34.67 13.45 52.83
N SER A 2 34.95 13.77 54.10
CA SER A 2 34.86 12.80 55.20
C SER A 2 33.40 12.71 55.69
N PRO A 3 32.76 11.53 55.77
CA PRO A 3 31.41 11.42 56.31
C PRO A 3 31.38 11.88 57.77
N LYS A 4 30.33 12.64 58.13
CA LYS A 4 30.12 13.15 59.49
C LYS A 4 28.71 12.81 59.92
N LEU A 5 28.57 12.26 61.12
CA LEU A 5 27.28 12.14 61.79
C LEU A 5 26.87 13.52 62.28
N ILE A 6 25.66 13.93 61.89
CA ILE A 6 25.03 15.20 62.25
C ILE A 6 23.63 14.91 62.77
N ASP A 7 23.02 15.92 63.40
CA ASP A 7 21.67 15.86 63.97
C ASP A 7 21.49 14.84 65.10
N CYS A 8 22.00 15.19 66.28
CA CYS A 8 21.85 14.41 67.51
C CYS A 8 20.58 14.78 68.30
N GLY A 9 19.61 15.49 67.69
CA GLY A 9 18.42 15.98 68.38
C GLY A 9 17.52 14.87 68.96
N LEU A 10 17.62 13.66 68.42
CA LEU A 10 16.90 12.46 68.87
C LEU A 10 17.79 11.44 69.60
N SER A 11 19.08 11.75 69.81
CA SER A 11 20.02 10.83 70.46
C SER A 11 19.62 10.52 71.90
N ARG A 12 19.88 9.28 72.34
CA ARG A 12 19.54 8.80 73.69
C ARG A 12 20.74 8.19 74.38
N PHE A 13 20.97 8.56 75.63
CA PHE A 13 21.96 7.90 76.47
C PHE A 13 21.42 6.55 76.97
N LEU A 14 22.18 5.48 76.76
CA LEU A 14 21.87 4.13 77.22
C LEU A 14 22.90 3.71 78.29
N PRO A 15 22.53 3.66 79.59
CA PRO A 15 23.45 3.23 80.65
C PRO A 15 23.77 1.72 80.55
N GLU A 16 25.03 1.33 80.72
CA GLU A 16 25.54 -0.06 80.58
C GLU A 16 25.01 -1.03 81.67
N ASP A 17 24.68 -0.55 82.87
CA ASP A 17 24.42 -1.39 84.06
C ASP A 17 22.94 -1.70 84.39
N GLN A 18 22.03 -1.74 83.40
CA GLN A 18 20.62 -2.04 83.72
C GLN A 18 20.30 -3.55 83.70
N PRO A 19 19.83 -4.14 84.82
CA PRO A 19 19.34 -5.51 84.82
C PRO A 19 18.13 -5.65 83.90
N GLN A 20 18.17 -6.69 83.06
CA GLN A 20 17.12 -7.04 82.11
C GLN A 20 15.76 -7.14 82.81
N GLY A 21 14.91 -6.11 82.66
CA GLY A 21 13.51 -6.15 83.11
C GLY A 21 13.03 -5.01 83.99
N GLN A 22 13.89 -4.11 84.50
CA GLN A 22 13.42 -2.97 85.29
C GLN A 22 13.36 -1.68 84.48
N SER A 23 12.14 -1.38 84.00
CA SER A 23 11.76 -0.07 83.47
C SER A 23 11.68 0.94 84.61
N ARG A 24 12.81 1.52 85.02
CA ARG A 24 12.72 2.81 85.72
C ARG A 24 12.32 3.83 84.67
N LYS A 25 11.31 4.63 84.97
CA LYS A 25 10.97 5.84 84.22
C LYS A 25 12.18 6.78 84.23
N THR A 26 13.17 6.54 83.38
CA THR A 26 13.77 7.66 82.66
C THR A 26 12.63 8.38 81.94
N LEU A 27 12.83 9.60 81.47
CA LEU A 27 11.91 10.26 80.53
C LEU A 27 11.89 9.51 79.17
N LEU A 28 11.64 8.20 79.19
CA LEU A 28 11.96 7.19 78.20
C LEU A 28 10.72 6.58 77.54
N GLY A 29 9.53 6.85 78.08
CA GLY A 29 8.33 6.87 77.26
C GLY A 29 8.30 8.22 76.57
N THR A 30 8.26 8.25 75.25
CA THR A 30 7.72 9.41 74.53
C THR A 30 6.35 9.69 75.15
N GLY A 31 6.23 10.72 75.99
CA GLY A 31 4.96 11.03 76.65
C GLY A 31 3.89 11.19 75.58
N GLY A 32 3.00 10.19 75.44
CA GLY A 32 1.90 10.17 74.46
C GLY A 32 2.25 10.12 72.96
N LEU A 33 3.51 10.29 72.54
CA LEU A 33 3.87 10.59 71.14
C LEU A 33 4.32 9.41 70.25
N GLY A 34 4.35 8.16 70.76
CA GLY A 34 4.78 6.99 69.97
C GLY A 34 6.27 6.98 69.59
N ALA A 35 6.70 6.02 68.78
CA ALA A 35 8.10 5.95 68.31
C ALA A 35 8.44 7.16 67.41
N LEU A 36 9.62 7.76 67.62
CA LEU A 36 10.07 8.95 66.89
C LEU A 36 11.30 8.61 66.04
N GLY A 37 11.31 9.04 64.79
CA GLY A 37 12.41 8.83 63.85
C GLY A 37 11.94 9.01 62.40
N THR A 38 12.86 8.87 61.45
CA THR A 38 12.55 8.96 60.01
C THR A 38 11.88 7.66 59.54
N PRO A 39 10.65 7.73 58.98
CA PRO A 39 10.01 6.55 58.37
C PRO A 39 10.92 5.84 57.36
N GLY A 40 10.84 4.51 57.29
CA GLY A 40 11.73 3.67 56.46
C GLY A 40 13.03 3.26 57.17
N TYR A 41 13.64 4.15 57.95
CA TYR A 41 14.85 3.84 58.73
C TYR A 41 14.57 3.27 60.11
N MET A 42 13.36 3.53 60.64
CA MET A 42 12.99 3.11 61.97
C MET A 42 12.92 1.58 62.12
N CYS A 43 13.67 1.06 63.09
CA CYS A 43 13.63 -0.35 63.47
C CYS A 43 12.20 -0.82 63.79
N SER A 44 11.73 -1.85 63.08
CA SER A 44 10.39 -2.41 63.27
C SER A 44 10.11 -2.87 64.72
N ALA A 45 11.12 -3.39 65.42
CA ALA A 45 11.00 -3.74 66.84
C ALA A 45 10.85 -2.50 67.73
N TYR A 46 11.52 -1.39 67.41
CA TYR A 46 11.36 -0.12 68.11
C TYR A 46 9.95 0.44 67.90
N ILE A 47 9.45 0.46 66.65
CA ILE A 47 8.09 0.91 66.33
C ILE A 47 7.05 0.12 67.14
N ARG A 48 7.14 -1.21 67.15
CA ARG A 48 6.16 -2.08 67.84
C ARG A 48 6.21 -1.96 69.36
N THR A 49 7.40 -1.84 69.94
CA THR A 49 7.58 -1.93 71.40
C THR A 49 7.72 -0.56 72.08
N ASN A 50 7.93 0.48 71.29
CA ASN A 50 8.38 1.82 71.71
C ASN A 50 9.64 1.79 72.60
N LYS A 51 10.47 0.75 72.50
CA LYS A 51 11.72 0.58 73.24
C LYS A 51 12.93 0.72 72.31
N PHE A 52 13.60 1.86 72.39
CA PHE A 52 14.83 2.10 71.65
C PHE A 52 16.02 1.38 72.31
N ARG A 53 16.92 0.81 71.51
CA ARG A 53 18.11 0.05 71.93
C ARG A 53 19.23 0.24 70.89
N GLU A 54 20.46 -0.14 71.22
CA GLU A 54 21.58 -0.18 70.27
C GLU A 54 21.22 -0.96 68.98
N ALA A 55 20.52 -2.10 69.11
CA ALA A 55 20.07 -2.90 67.97
C ALA A 55 19.06 -2.18 67.03
N SER A 56 18.46 -1.06 67.48
CA SER A 56 17.65 -0.18 66.64
C SER A 56 18.51 0.75 65.78
N GLU A 57 19.66 1.20 66.30
CA GLU A 57 20.65 1.98 65.53
C GLU A 57 21.32 1.10 64.48
N VAL A 58 21.69 -0.13 64.84
CA VAL A 58 22.25 -1.11 63.89
C VAL A 58 21.31 -1.34 62.71
N TYR A 59 20.00 -1.46 62.97
CA TYR A 59 19.00 -1.62 61.91
C TYR A 59 18.98 -0.41 60.98
N SER A 60 18.91 0.80 61.55
CA SER A 60 18.86 2.05 60.77
C SER A 60 20.11 2.23 59.91
N PHE A 61 21.28 1.84 60.45
CA PHE A 61 22.53 1.77 59.70
C PHE A 61 22.45 0.76 58.54
N GLY A 62 21.92 -0.44 58.78
CA GLY A 62 21.73 -1.44 57.73
C GLY A 62 20.84 -0.96 56.58
N VAL A 63 19.75 -0.25 56.88
CA VAL A 63 18.88 0.39 55.88
C VAL A 63 19.65 1.45 55.07
N THR A 64 20.51 2.23 55.74
CA THR A 64 21.39 3.20 55.07
C THR A 64 22.39 2.52 54.12
N VAL A 65 22.94 1.37 54.52
CA VAL A 65 23.84 0.59 53.66
C VAL A 65 23.09 0.01 52.46
N LEU A 66 21.84 -0.46 52.62
CA LEU A 66 21.01 -0.89 51.49
C LEU A 66 20.79 0.24 50.48
N GLU A 67 20.47 1.44 50.96
CA GLU A 67 20.32 2.63 50.13
C GLU A 67 21.59 2.92 49.31
N ILE A 68 22.76 2.82 49.92
CA ILE A 68 24.05 2.99 49.22
C ILE A 68 24.25 1.92 48.15
N VAL A 69 23.95 0.65 48.45
CA VAL A 69 24.14 -0.48 47.52
C VAL A 69 23.19 -0.39 46.32
N ILE A 70 21.95 0.04 46.55
CA ILE A 70 20.90 0.12 45.53
C ILE A 70 21.00 1.45 44.75
N GLY A 71 21.64 2.48 45.30
CA GLY A 71 21.77 3.79 44.67
C GLY A 71 20.46 4.56 44.59
N GLN A 72 19.48 4.21 45.43
CA GLN A 72 18.18 4.85 45.51
C GLN A 72 17.86 5.20 46.96
N ILE A 73 17.45 6.46 47.20
CA ILE A 73 16.94 6.87 48.50
C ILE A 73 15.65 6.11 48.76
N GLN A 74 15.52 5.51 49.95
CA GLN A 74 14.32 4.83 50.48
C GLN A 74 13.21 4.63 49.44
N SER A 75 13.39 3.64 48.56
CA SER A 75 12.46 3.35 47.47
C SER A 75 11.51 2.21 47.85
N GLU A 76 10.45 2.02 47.06
CA GLU A 76 9.56 0.86 47.17
C GLU A 76 10.36 -0.45 47.17
N ALA A 77 11.48 -0.53 46.44
CA ALA A 77 12.36 -1.70 46.45
C ALA A 77 13.02 -1.97 47.82
N ILE A 78 13.38 -0.93 48.58
CA ILE A 78 13.93 -1.08 49.95
C ILE A 78 12.81 -1.45 50.92
N SER A 79 11.61 -0.89 50.75
CA SER A 79 10.44 -1.27 51.54
C SER A 79 10.07 -2.74 51.29
N GLU A 80 9.96 -3.20 50.04
CA GLU A 80 9.77 -4.61 49.66
C GLU A 80 10.86 -5.55 50.19
N LEU A 81 12.12 -5.09 50.25
CA LEU A 81 13.22 -5.86 50.84
C LEU A 81 13.02 -6.14 52.33
N LEU A 82 12.31 -5.24 53.01
CA LEU A 82 12.09 -5.24 54.44
C LEU A 82 10.66 -5.68 54.81
N GLU A 83 9.77 -5.75 53.82
CA GLU A 83 8.35 -6.14 53.91
C GLU A 83 8.08 -7.36 53.03
N ASP A 84 7.84 -8.53 53.63
CA ASP A 84 7.27 -9.70 52.94
C ASP A 84 6.06 -10.26 53.73
N PRO A 85 4.93 -10.61 53.07
CA PRO A 85 3.58 -10.62 53.65
C PRO A 85 3.22 -11.78 54.59
N GLU A 86 4.05 -12.82 54.76
CA GLU A 86 3.65 -13.98 55.56
C GLU A 86 4.52 -14.27 56.81
N THR A 87 5.82 -13.90 56.88
CA THR A 87 6.67 -14.40 58.01
C THR A 87 7.93 -13.60 58.39
N LEU A 88 8.06 -12.29 58.13
CA LEU A 88 9.18 -11.49 58.67
C LEU A 88 10.58 -12.10 58.39
N LEU A 89 10.82 -12.59 57.17
CA LEU A 89 12.07 -13.26 56.80
C LEU A 89 12.85 -12.48 55.71
N ALA A 90 13.33 -11.30 56.07
CA ALA A 90 14.44 -10.71 55.34
C ALA A 90 15.73 -11.45 55.75
N ASP A 91 16.08 -12.50 55.02
CA ASP A 91 17.36 -13.19 55.14
C ASP A 91 18.35 -12.71 54.06
N TYR A 92 19.61 -13.10 54.22
CA TYR A 92 20.68 -12.68 53.30
C TYR A 92 20.39 -13.06 51.85
N VAL A 93 19.71 -14.17 51.59
CA VAL A 93 19.46 -14.67 50.23
C VAL A 93 18.48 -13.75 49.51
N SER A 94 17.37 -13.39 50.17
CA SER A 94 16.37 -12.47 49.62
C SER A 94 16.95 -11.09 49.37
N ILE A 95 17.69 -10.55 50.34
CA ILE A 95 18.34 -9.23 50.22
C ILE A 95 19.37 -9.23 49.09
N SER A 96 20.23 -10.25 49.03
CA SER A 96 21.28 -10.36 48.00
C SER A 96 20.71 -10.50 46.60
N LYS A 97 19.63 -11.27 46.41
CA LYS A 97 18.98 -11.41 45.11
C LYS A 97 18.45 -10.05 44.62
N LYS A 98 17.63 -9.39 45.42
CA LYS A 98 16.98 -8.13 45.03
C LYS A 98 17.99 -6.98 44.91
N CYS A 99 19.03 -6.94 45.75
CA CYS A 99 20.14 -5.99 45.55
C CYS A 99 20.82 -6.21 44.20
N ARG A 100 21.00 -7.45 43.71
CA ARG A 100 21.52 -7.67 42.34
C ARG A 100 20.59 -7.15 41.26
N ASP A 101 19.28 -7.27 41.46
CA ASP A 101 18.26 -6.84 40.50
C ASP A 101 18.16 -5.31 40.40
N HIS A 102 18.40 -4.58 41.49
CA HIS A 102 18.20 -3.12 41.57
C HIS A 102 19.49 -2.29 41.72
N ARG A 103 20.63 -2.89 42.06
CA ARG A 103 21.87 -2.14 42.24
C ARG A 103 22.36 -1.52 40.92
N PRO A 104 23.09 -0.40 40.98
CA PRO A 104 23.76 0.15 39.81
C PRO A 104 24.77 -0.86 39.23
N VAL A 105 25.04 -0.74 37.93
CA VAL A 105 26.12 -1.51 37.31
C VAL A 105 27.45 -1.02 37.88
N PHE A 106 28.09 -1.87 38.68
CA PHE A 106 29.44 -1.65 39.16
C PHE A 106 30.43 -2.20 38.15
N GLU A 107 31.57 -1.51 37.95
CA GLU A 107 32.71 -2.11 37.27
C GLU A 107 33.14 -3.39 38.00
N ASP A 108 33.70 -4.35 37.27
CA ASP A 108 34.02 -5.69 37.78
C ASP A 108 34.86 -5.67 39.07
N GLY A 109 35.71 -4.65 39.25
CA GLY A 109 36.53 -4.45 40.45
C GLY A 109 35.75 -4.10 41.73
N TYR A 110 34.54 -3.55 41.63
CA TYR A 110 33.75 -3.07 42.78
C TYR A 110 32.59 -3.99 43.15
N VAL A 111 32.32 -5.01 42.33
CA VAL A 111 31.27 -6.01 42.59
C VAL A 111 31.45 -6.70 43.94
N HIS A 112 32.70 -6.98 44.32
CA HIS A 112 33.01 -7.58 45.61
C HIS A 112 32.68 -6.65 46.79
N ILE A 113 32.95 -5.35 46.68
CA ILE A 113 32.64 -4.36 47.71
C ILE A 113 31.12 -4.26 47.87
N ALA A 114 30.37 -4.22 46.76
CA ALA A 114 28.91 -4.24 46.81
C ALA A 114 28.38 -5.50 47.51
N ASP A 115 29.00 -6.68 47.31
CA ASP A 115 28.63 -7.92 48.01
C ASP A 115 28.93 -7.86 49.52
N LEU A 116 30.08 -7.32 49.92
CA LEU A 116 30.42 -7.09 51.33
C LEU A 116 29.43 -6.14 52.01
N LEU A 117 29.08 -5.03 51.37
CA LEU A 117 28.07 -4.09 51.87
C LEU A 117 26.67 -4.72 51.91
N THR A 118 26.32 -5.55 50.94
CA THR A 118 25.05 -6.31 50.94
C THR A 118 24.97 -7.25 52.15
N LYS A 119 26.05 -7.99 52.44
CA LYS A 119 26.17 -8.87 53.61
C LYS A 119 26.06 -8.11 54.93
N LEU A 120 26.74 -6.97 55.00
CA LEU A 120 26.68 -6.05 56.14
C LEU A 120 25.24 -5.58 56.37
N ALA A 121 24.60 -5.04 55.34
CA ALA A 121 23.22 -4.61 55.38
C ALA A 121 22.27 -5.71 55.89
N ALA A 122 22.33 -6.91 55.31
CA ALA A 122 21.48 -8.04 55.71
C ALA A 122 21.67 -8.44 57.18
N SER A 123 22.92 -8.46 57.65
CA SER A 123 23.25 -8.79 59.04
C SER A 123 22.79 -7.71 60.02
N SER A 124 22.72 -6.46 59.57
CA SER A 124 22.23 -5.32 60.34
C SER A 124 20.69 -5.26 60.42
N VAL A 125 20.00 -5.57 59.32
CA VAL A 125 18.53 -5.48 59.24
C VAL A 125 17.79 -6.76 59.66
N SER A 126 18.50 -7.84 59.98
CA SER A 126 17.95 -9.14 60.40
C SER A 126 16.72 -8.99 61.31
N HIS A 127 15.63 -9.70 60.99
CA HIS A 127 14.42 -9.62 61.79
C HIS A 127 14.60 -10.18 63.21
N ILE A 128 15.47 -11.20 63.37
CA ILE A 128 15.81 -11.75 64.67
C ILE A 128 16.80 -10.79 65.33
N VAL A 129 16.30 -9.96 66.26
CA VAL A 129 17.09 -8.92 66.95
C VAL A 129 18.35 -9.48 67.60
N SER A 130 18.29 -10.70 68.16
CA SER A 130 19.46 -11.36 68.78
C SER A 130 20.50 -11.88 67.78
N LYS A 131 20.16 -11.98 66.48
CA LYS A 131 21.09 -12.34 65.41
C LYS A 131 21.65 -11.13 64.67
N ARG A 132 21.19 -9.91 64.99
CA ARG A 132 21.80 -8.70 64.45
C ARG A 132 23.22 -8.58 64.96
N ILE A 133 24.10 -8.11 64.08
CA ILE A 133 25.46 -7.76 64.48
C ILE A 133 25.45 -6.57 65.45
N SER A 134 26.49 -6.41 66.27
CA SER A 134 26.66 -5.19 67.06
C SER A 134 27.13 -4.04 66.17
N MET A 135 26.98 -2.81 66.66
CA MET A 135 27.50 -1.65 65.93
C MET A 135 29.02 -1.75 65.73
N THR A 136 29.74 -2.26 66.72
CA THR A 136 31.20 -2.51 66.63
C THR A 136 31.55 -3.49 65.51
N ALA A 137 30.78 -4.58 65.37
CA ALA A 137 31.00 -5.53 64.28
C ALA A 137 30.63 -4.93 62.92
N ALA A 138 29.54 -4.16 62.84
CA ALA A 138 29.13 -3.46 61.64
C ALA A 138 30.20 -2.47 61.14
N MET A 139 30.75 -1.68 62.06
CA MET A 139 31.82 -0.72 61.76
C MET A 139 33.10 -1.41 61.29
N ARG A 140 33.47 -2.56 61.89
CA ARG A 140 34.62 -3.35 61.43
C ARG A 140 34.43 -3.81 59.99
N CYS A 141 33.29 -4.40 59.65
CA CYS A 141 32.99 -4.83 58.28
C CYS A 141 32.97 -3.65 57.30
N ALA A 142 32.43 -2.50 57.71
CA ALA A 142 32.45 -1.29 56.88
C ALA A 142 33.89 -0.80 56.62
N MET A 143 34.77 -0.85 57.62
CA MET A 143 36.19 -0.51 57.47
C MET A 143 36.95 -1.49 56.57
N GLU A 144 36.63 -2.79 56.63
CA GLU A 144 37.19 -3.81 55.73
C GLU A 144 36.73 -3.63 54.27
N ALA A 145 35.49 -3.19 54.05
CA ALA A 145 35.02 -2.83 52.71
C ALA A 145 35.72 -1.54 52.23
N ALA A 146 35.91 -0.57 53.13
CA ALA A 146 36.57 0.70 52.82
C ALA A 146 38.07 0.55 52.50
N SER A 147 38.76 -0.43 53.09
CA SER A 147 40.17 -0.68 52.75
C SER A 147 40.37 -1.26 51.35
N GLN A 148 39.31 -1.81 50.76
CA GLN A 148 39.27 -2.34 49.40
C GLN A 148 38.64 -1.35 48.41
N ALA A 149 38.16 -0.19 48.90
CA ALA A 149 37.56 0.85 48.09
C ALA A 149 38.59 1.55 47.19
N PRO A 150 38.14 2.13 46.07
CA PRO A 150 39.01 2.94 45.23
C PRO A 150 39.67 4.08 46.02
N THR A 151 40.83 4.50 45.54
CA THR A 151 41.57 5.63 46.09
C THR A 151 40.76 6.92 46.02
N ALA A 152 41.10 7.90 46.85
CA ALA A 152 40.43 9.20 46.84
C ALA A 152 40.48 9.89 45.46
N ASN A 153 41.55 9.66 44.69
CA ASN A 153 41.69 10.19 43.33
C ASN A 153 40.76 9.50 42.34
N GLU A 154 40.63 8.17 42.41
CA GLU A 154 39.68 7.42 41.58
C GLU A 154 38.23 7.80 41.91
N ILE A 155 37.90 7.94 43.19
CA ILE A 155 36.56 8.41 43.62
C ILE A 155 36.28 9.82 43.08
N GLN A 156 37.28 10.72 43.08
CA GLN A 156 37.10 12.06 42.54
C GLN A 156 36.93 12.03 41.01
N ALA A 157 37.71 11.22 40.29
CA ALA A 157 37.56 11.05 38.85
C ALA A 157 36.17 10.50 38.48
N MET A 158 35.67 9.52 39.23
CA MET A 158 34.31 8.99 39.05
C MET A 158 33.24 10.07 39.29
N ARG A 159 33.43 10.95 40.29
CA ARG A 159 32.51 12.06 40.55
C ARG A 159 32.49 13.08 39.42
N ASP A 160 33.67 13.49 38.98
CA ASP A 160 33.82 14.47 37.90
C ASP A 160 33.18 13.92 36.60
N GLU A 161 33.33 12.61 36.35
CA GLU A 161 32.69 11.95 35.20
C GLU A 161 31.16 11.88 35.33
N VAL A 162 30.62 11.61 36.53
CA VAL A 162 29.17 11.63 36.76
C VAL A 162 28.60 13.04 36.57
N GLU A 163 29.29 14.07 37.05
CA GLU A 163 28.89 15.48 36.84
C GLU A 163 28.90 15.84 35.34
N ARG A 164 29.95 15.44 34.62
CA ARG A 164 30.05 15.63 33.17
C ARG A 164 28.90 14.96 32.41
N LEU A 165 28.60 13.70 32.74
CA LEU A 165 27.49 12.96 32.14
C LEU A 165 26.13 13.59 32.48
N ALA A 166 25.97 14.11 33.70
CA ALA A 166 24.74 14.79 34.10
C ALA A 166 24.49 16.07 33.29
N ASP A 167 25.56 16.85 33.03
CA ASP A 167 25.49 18.03 32.17
C ASP A 167 25.18 17.65 30.71
N GLU A 168 25.81 16.60 30.19
CA GLU A 168 25.53 16.08 28.84
C GLU A 168 24.06 15.63 28.69
N ILE A 169 23.51 14.91 29.68
CA ILE A 169 22.10 14.52 29.71
C ILE A 169 21.18 15.75 29.69
N LYS A 170 21.54 16.81 30.43
CA LYS A 170 20.75 18.04 30.48
C LYS A 170 20.72 18.76 29.14
N GLU A 171 21.86 18.82 28.45
CA GLU A 171 21.95 19.38 27.10
C GLU A 171 21.12 18.58 26.09
N LEU A 172 21.23 17.24 26.11
CA LEU A 172 20.44 16.37 25.24
C LEU A 172 18.93 16.52 25.44
N ARG A 173 18.49 16.68 26.70
CA ARG A 173 17.07 16.93 27.02
C ARG A 173 16.59 18.26 26.43
N ALA A 174 17.36 19.33 26.58
CA ALA A 174 17.02 20.64 26.01
C ALA A 174 16.91 20.59 24.47
N LEU A 175 17.84 19.89 23.80
CA LEU A 175 17.77 19.68 22.35
C LEU A 175 16.54 18.87 21.92
N SER A 176 16.16 17.86 22.71
CA SER A 176 14.95 17.07 22.46
C SER A 176 13.68 17.92 22.59
N GLU A 177 13.59 18.74 23.63
CA GLU A 177 12.45 19.66 23.84
C GLU A 177 12.33 20.67 22.69
N GLU A 178 13.44 21.24 22.21
CA GLU A 178 13.43 22.16 21.07
C GLU A 178 13.01 21.46 19.75
N ALA A 179 13.49 20.23 19.52
CA ALA A 179 13.08 19.43 18.36
C ALA A 179 11.59 19.07 18.40
N GLU A 180 11.07 18.71 19.57
CA GLU A 180 9.65 18.42 19.78
C GLU A 180 8.79 19.68 19.57
N GLY A 181 9.22 20.83 20.10
CA GLY A 181 8.57 22.12 19.87
C GLY A 181 8.50 22.48 18.38
N ARG A 182 9.60 22.31 17.64
CA ARG A 182 9.63 22.53 16.18
C ARG A 182 8.70 21.57 15.44
N ARG A 183 8.65 20.29 15.85
CA ARG A 183 7.77 19.28 15.25
C ARG A 183 6.28 19.63 15.48
N LEU A 184 5.90 20.03 16.69
CA LEU A 184 4.52 20.42 17.01
C LEU A 184 4.10 21.67 16.22
N ALA A 185 4.97 22.67 16.12
CA ALA A 185 4.71 23.86 15.31
C ALA A 185 4.52 23.52 13.81
N ALA A 186 5.35 22.63 13.27
CA ALA A 186 5.21 22.15 11.90
C ALA A 186 3.92 21.35 11.67
N GLN A 187 3.51 20.52 12.64
CA GLN A 187 2.24 19.79 12.60
C GLN A 187 1.05 20.74 12.59
N GLN A 188 1.04 21.75 13.46
CA GLN A 188 -0.01 22.77 13.50
C GLN A 188 -0.08 23.56 12.18
N ALA A 189 1.06 23.98 11.63
CA ALA A 189 1.09 24.71 10.36
C ALA A 189 0.62 23.87 9.15
N ALA A 190 0.69 22.54 9.24
CA ALA A 190 0.26 21.61 8.18
C ALA A 190 -1.19 21.14 8.33
N GLN A 191 -1.92 21.57 9.38
CA GLN A 191 -3.32 21.21 9.58
C GLN A 191 -4.20 21.74 8.44
N ARG A 192 -5.09 20.87 7.95
CA ARG A 192 -6.08 21.17 6.92
C ARG A 192 -7.44 20.66 7.37
N ARG A 193 -8.49 21.43 7.12
CA ARG A 193 -9.85 21.04 7.48
C ARG A 193 -10.40 19.99 6.50
N CYS A 194 -10.80 18.83 7.02
CA CYS A 194 -11.41 17.76 6.25
C CYS A 194 -12.81 18.16 5.76
N LEU A 195 -13.12 17.92 4.49
CA LEU A 195 -14.45 18.24 3.92
C LEU A 195 -15.58 17.31 4.37
N VAL A 196 -15.26 16.17 4.99
CA VAL A 196 -16.26 15.17 5.40
C VAL A 196 -16.59 15.27 6.88
N CYS A 197 -15.59 15.20 7.77
CA CYS A 197 -15.78 15.31 9.21
C CYS A 197 -15.64 16.74 9.75
N TYR A 198 -15.16 17.70 8.94
CA TYR A 198 -14.93 19.09 9.32
C TYR A 198 -13.88 19.33 10.41
N GLU A 199 -13.11 18.31 10.77
CA GLU A 199 -12.00 18.40 11.72
C GLU A 199 -10.70 18.81 11.04
N GLU A 200 -9.81 19.44 11.81
CA GLU A 200 -8.46 19.80 11.39
C GLU A 200 -7.52 18.59 11.50
N GLN A 201 -6.96 18.17 10.37
CA GLN A 201 -6.14 16.97 10.27
C GLN A 201 -4.89 17.28 9.44
N VAL A 202 -3.77 16.68 9.80
CA VAL A 202 -2.49 16.87 9.09
C VAL A 202 -2.37 15.91 7.91
N GLU A 203 -2.85 14.68 8.11
CA GLU A 203 -2.69 13.59 7.16
C GLU A 203 -3.98 13.26 6.44
N GLY A 204 -3.87 12.98 5.15
CA GLY A 204 -4.99 12.68 4.29
C GLY A 204 -4.59 12.81 2.83
N MET A 205 -5.58 13.03 1.98
CA MET A 205 -5.39 13.23 0.54
C MET A 205 -6.11 14.47 0.08
N ALA A 206 -5.60 15.07 -0.99
CA ALA A 206 -6.21 16.22 -1.62
C ALA A 206 -6.23 16.09 -3.13
N CYS A 207 -7.25 16.65 -3.77
CA CYS A 207 -7.27 16.75 -5.23
C CYS A 207 -6.41 17.93 -5.71
N ALA A 208 -6.25 18.08 -7.04
CA ALA A 208 -5.48 19.15 -7.65
C ALA A 208 -5.99 20.56 -7.29
N MET A 209 -7.27 20.72 -6.95
CA MET A 209 -7.86 21.99 -6.50
C MET A 209 -7.66 22.28 -5.00
N GLY A 210 -7.02 21.37 -4.26
CA GLY A 210 -6.72 21.56 -2.84
C GLY A 210 -7.81 21.12 -1.86
N HIS A 211 -8.90 20.53 -2.34
CA HIS A 211 -9.94 19.93 -1.49
C HIS A 211 -9.39 18.72 -0.73
N PHE A 212 -9.48 18.75 0.60
CA PHE A 212 -8.80 17.81 1.49
C PHE A 212 -9.78 16.93 2.27
N ILE A 213 -9.43 15.65 2.41
CA ILE A 213 -10.08 14.73 3.34
C ILE A 213 -9.06 13.93 4.14
N CYS A 214 -9.34 13.73 5.43
CA CYS A 214 -8.45 13.01 6.35
C CYS A 214 -8.41 11.51 6.04
N LYS A 215 -7.40 10.80 6.56
CA LYS A 215 -7.20 9.35 6.34
C LYS A 215 -8.42 8.49 6.67
N GLU A 216 -9.11 8.80 7.76
CA GLU A 216 -10.29 8.05 8.20
C GLU A 216 -11.47 8.25 7.25
N CYS A 217 -11.72 9.50 6.87
CA CYS A 217 -12.77 9.83 5.90
C CYS A 217 -12.40 9.30 4.51
N ALA A 218 -11.13 9.35 4.12
CA ALA A 218 -10.62 8.73 2.89
C ALA A 218 -10.98 7.25 2.83
N ALA A 219 -10.62 6.50 3.87
CA ALA A 219 -10.93 5.07 4.00
C ALA A 219 -12.44 4.79 3.91
N GLY A 220 -13.26 5.57 4.62
CA GLY A 220 -14.72 5.44 4.59
C GLY A 220 -15.31 5.73 3.22
N GLN A 221 -14.88 6.81 2.57
CA GLN A 221 -15.35 7.21 1.24
C GLN A 221 -14.95 6.19 0.17
N THR A 222 -13.72 5.66 0.21
CA THR A 222 -13.29 4.62 -0.73
C THR A 222 -14.08 3.33 -0.54
N ARG A 223 -14.30 2.88 0.70
CA ARG A 223 -15.12 1.68 0.96
C ARG A 223 -16.55 1.85 0.43
N GLY A 224 -17.20 2.96 0.77
CA GLY A 224 -18.56 3.25 0.30
C GLY A 224 -18.64 3.45 -1.22
N LEU A 225 -17.57 3.91 -1.88
CA LEU A 225 -17.48 3.91 -3.34
C LEU A 225 -17.44 2.47 -3.87
N LEU A 226 -16.52 1.64 -3.40
CA LEU A 226 -16.34 0.26 -3.88
C LEU A 226 -17.61 -0.58 -3.70
N GLU A 227 -18.31 -0.43 -2.58
CA GLU A 227 -19.59 -1.12 -2.34
C GLU A 227 -20.67 -0.67 -3.34
N ARG A 228 -20.78 0.64 -3.61
CA ARG A 228 -21.77 1.16 -4.57
C ARG A 228 -21.47 0.76 -6.01
N LEU A 229 -20.20 0.67 -6.39
CA LEU A 229 -19.78 0.23 -7.72
C LEU A 229 -20.25 -1.21 -8.03
N GLN A 230 -20.46 -2.04 -7.01
CA GLN A 230 -21.01 -3.40 -7.19
C GLN A 230 -22.52 -3.42 -7.43
N LEU A 231 -23.23 -2.33 -7.09
CA LEU A 231 -24.69 -2.26 -7.07
C LEU A 231 -25.25 -1.37 -8.19
N ASP A 232 -24.49 -0.37 -8.64
CA ASP A 232 -24.93 0.64 -9.60
C ASP A 232 -24.08 0.63 -10.87
N GLU A 233 -24.67 0.15 -11.95
CA GLU A 233 -24.03 0.03 -13.28
C GLU A 233 -23.71 1.40 -13.89
N SER A 234 -24.52 2.43 -13.62
CA SER A 234 -24.26 3.79 -14.10
C SER A 234 -23.06 4.41 -13.39
N LEU A 235 -22.94 4.20 -12.09
CA LEU A 235 -21.79 4.65 -11.30
C LEU A 235 -20.51 3.91 -11.71
N LEU A 236 -20.63 2.61 -12.03
CA LEU A 236 -19.50 1.81 -12.52
C LEU A 236 -19.00 2.31 -13.88
N GLU A 237 -19.89 2.66 -14.79
CA GLU A 237 -19.52 3.24 -16.09
C GLU A 237 -18.88 4.62 -15.92
N GLU A 238 -19.42 5.45 -15.04
CA GLU A 238 -18.79 6.73 -14.68
C GLU A 238 -17.37 6.50 -14.14
N HIS A 239 -17.20 5.57 -13.19
CA HIS A 239 -15.90 5.23 -12.63
C HIS A 239 -14.87 4.76 -13.67
N ARG A 240 -15.31 3.97 -14.66
CA ARG A 240 -14.50 3.53 -15.79
C ARG A 240 -14.08 4.69 -16.69
N SER A 241 -14.96 5.66 -16.92
CA SER A 241 -14.71 6.82 -17.80
C SER A 241 -13.51 7.67 -17.36
N HIS A 242 -13.18 7.66 -16.06
CA HIS A 242 -12.02 8.33 -15.48
C HIS A 242 -10.94 7.35 -14.97
N GLY A 243 -10.85 6.17 -15.60
CA GLY A 243 -9.77 5.21 -15.38
C GLY A 243 -9.73 4.60 -13.98
N GLY A 244 -10.87 4.50 -13.32
CA GLY A 244 -10.97 3.97 -11.96
C GLY A 244 -10.41 4.90 -10.88
N HIS A 245 -10.12 6.16 -11.21
CA HIS A 245 -9.70 7.13 -10.20
C HIS A 245 -10.89 7.56 -9.34
N MET A 246 -10.65 7.73 -8.04
CA MET A 246 -11.68 8.23 -7.13
C MET A 246 -11.89 9.74 -7.34
N LYS A 247 -13.14 10.15 -7.47
CA LYS A 247 -13.52 11.56 -7.60
C LYS A 247 -13.41 12.32 -6.29
N CYS A 248 -13.13 13.62 -6.39
CA CYS A 248 -13.22 14.55 -5.26
C CYS A 248 -14.59 14.47 -4.58
N VAL A 249 -14.61 14.63 -3.25
CA VAL A 249 -15.86 14.60 -2.48
C VAL A 249 -16.66 15.89 -2.59
N ASP A 250 -16.03 16.98 -3.04
CA ASP A 250 -16.71 18.25 -3.29
C ASP A 250 -17.59 18.13 -4.55
N PRO A 251 -18.92 18.31 -4.47
CA PRO A 251 -19.82 18.16 -5.60
C PRO A 251 -19.58 19.15 -6.75
N ALA A 252 -18.98 20.31 -6.48
CA ALA A 252 -18.63 21.30 -7.49
C ALA A 252 -17.29 21.00 -8.17
N CYS A 253 -16.49 20.07 -7.62
CA CYS A 253 -15.19 19.68 -8.13
C CYS A 253 -15.29 18.47 -9.07
N ARG A 254 -14.59 18.53 -10.21
CA ARG A 254 -14.52 17.43 -11.18
C ARG A 254 -13.18 16.68 -11.18
N GLU A 255 -12.26 17.10 -10.32
CA GLU A 255 -10.95 16.47 -10.19
C GLU A 255 -11.04 15.09 -9.53
N THR A 256 -10.06 14.25 -9.83
CA THR A 256 -9.83 12.99 -9.13
C THR A 256 -8.69 13.13 -8.13
N TYR A 257 -8.64 12.23 -7.15
CA TYR A 257 -7.47 12.08 -6.31
C TYR A 257 -6.39 11.30 -7.07
N ASP A 258 -5.14 11.76 -6.98
CA ASP A 258 -4.01 11.07 -7.59
C ASP A 258 -3.61 9.83 -6.79
N ASP A 259 -3.07 8.82 -7.48
CA ASP A 259 -2.69 7.53 -6.88
C ASP A 259 -1.68 7.69 -5.73
N SER A 260 -0.78 8.69 -5.77
CA SER A 260 0.21 8.91 -4.70
C SER A 260 -0.44 9.45 -3.43
N SER A 261 -1.38 10.37 -3.55
CA SER A 261 -2.17 10.86 -2.43
C SER A 261 -3.07 9.78 -1.85
N VAL A 262 -3.71 8.98 -2.70
CA VAL A 262 -4.55 7.85 -2.26
C VAL A 262 -3.71 6.80 -1.52
N ALA A 263 -2.54 6.41 -2.06
CA ALA A 263 -1.65 5.44 -1.45
C ALA A 263 -1.11 5.88 -0.07
N ARG A 264 -0.84 7.18 0.12
CA ARG A 264 -0.38 7.72 1.41
C ARG A 264 -1.50 7.82 2.44
N ALA A 265 -2.74 7.97 2.01
CA ALA A 265 -3.88 8.22 2.88
C ALA A 265 -4.64 6.96 3.30
N LEU A 266 -4.73 5.96 2.43
CA LEU A 266 -5.52 4.76 2.68
C LEU A 266 -4.74 3.68 3.47
N PRO A 267 -5.42 2.94 4.37
CA PRO A 267 -4.90 1.69 4.91
C PRO A 267 -4.58 0.68 3.80
N SER A 268 -3.55 -0.12 3.99
CA SER A 268 -3.05 -1.09 3.00
C SER A 268 -4.13 -2.02 2.45
N GLU A 269 -5.07 -2.46 3.30
CA GLU A 269 -6.16 -3.37 2.91
C GLU A 269 -7.15 -2.69 1.97
N ILE A 270 -7.53 -1.44 2.25
CA ILE A 270 -8.48 -0.69 1.42
C ILE A 270 -7.80 -0.26 0.13
N PHE A 271 -6.53 0.14 0.20
CA PHE A 271 -5.76 0.48 -0.99
C PHE A 271 -5.63 -0.71 -1.95
N ALA A 272 -5.41 -1.93 -1.44
CA ALA A 272 -5.35 -3.13 -2.28
C ALA A 272 -6.68 -3.39 -3.02
N LEU A 273 -7.83 -3.22 -2.34
CA LEU A 273 -9.15 -3.34 -2.96
C LEU A 273 -9.40 -2.26 -4.02
N TYR A 274 -8.98 -1.03 -3.73
CA TYR A 274 -9.05 0.10 -4.66
C TYR A 274 -8.19 -0.14 -5.92
N ARG A 275 -6.97 -0.66 -5.75
CA ARG A 275 -6.11 -1.05 -6.87
C ARG A 275 -6.72 -2.18 -7.70
N ALA A 276 -7.25 -3.21 -7.04
CA ALA A 276 -7.94 -4.29 -7.73
C ALA A 276 -9.13 -3.78 -8.55
N SER A 277 -9.93 -2.83 -8.04
CA SER A 277 -11.01 -2.24 -8.83
C SER A 277 -10.49 -1.45 -10.03
N GLN A 278 -9.40 -0.70 -9.89
CA GLN A 278 -8.76 -0.02 -11.04
C GLN A 278 -8.26 -1.02 -12.10
N ASP A 279 -7.67 -2.14 -11.69
CA ASP A 279 -7.18 -3.15 -12.62
C ASP A 279 -8.33 -3.75 -13.45
N THR A 280 -9.49 -4.03 -12.82
CA THR A 280 -10.68 -4.52 -13.56
C THR A 280 -11.22 -3.51 -14.59
N VAL A 281 -11.08 -2.20 -14.32
CA VAL A 281 -11.45 -1.13 -15.27
C VAL A 281 -10.55 -1.17 -16.50
N ILE A 282 -9.24 -1.35 -16.28
CA ILE A 282 -8.25 -1.44 -17.36
C ILE A 282 -8.49 -2.72 -18.18
N GLU A 283 -8.68 -3.86 -17.54
CA GLU A 283 -8.98 -5.13 -18.20
C GLU A 283 -10.24 -5.04 -19.06
N HIS A 284 -11.32 -4.44 -18.52
CA HIS A 284 -12.56 -4.24 -19.28
C HIS A 284 -12.35 -3.36 -20.51
N ARG A 285 -11.60 -2.26 -20.38
CA ARG A 285 -11.28 -1.38 -21.51
C ARG A 285 -10.48 -2.13 -22.58
N MET A 286 -9.45 -2.87 -22.19
CA MET A 286 -8.65 -3.68 -23.12
C MET A 286 -9.51 -4.72 -23.85
N TRP A 287 -10.45 -5.36 -23.13
CA TRP A 287 -11.36 -6.33 -23.71
C TRP A 287 -12.31 -5.69 -24.73
N MET A 288 -12.86 -4.51 -24.43
CA MET A 288 -13.73 -3.76 -25.35
C MET A 288 -12.98 -3.36 -26.63
N ASP A 289 -11.74 -2.87 -26.50
CA ASP A 289 -10.90 -2.52 -27.63
C ASP A 289 -10.59 -3.74 -28.52
N LEU A 290 -10.26 -4.88 -27.89
CA LEU A 290 -10.00 -6.14 -28.60
C LEU A 290 -11.26 -6.67 -29.29
N GLN A 291 -12.42 -6.58 -28.65
CA GLN A 291 -13.69 -7.01 -29.22
C GLN A 291 -14.11 -6.15 -30.43
N ALA A 292 -13.90 -4.83 -30.36
CA ALA A 292 -14.14 -3.94 -31.49
C ALA A 292 -13.27 -4.32 -32.70
N GLN A 293 -11.97 -4.56 -32.48
CA GLN A 293 -11.07 -5.03 -33.55
C GLN A 293 -11.50 -6.38 -34.13
N PHE A 294 -11.92 -7.31 -33.29
CA PHE A 294 -12.42 -8.60 -33.74
C PHE A 294 -13.70 -8.46 -34.58
N GLN A 295 -14.64 -7.60 -34.17
CA GLN A 295 -15.86 -7.33 -34.94
C GLN A 295 -15.55 -6.69 -36.31
N GLU A 296 -14.59 -5.77 -36.37
CA GLU A 296 -14.12 -5.20 -37.64
C GLU A 296 -13.52 -6.28 -38.56
N GLN A 297 -12.72 -7.20 -38.02
CA GLN A 297 -12.17 -8.30 -38.80
C GLN A 297 -13.26 -9.25 -39.32
N VAL A 298 -14.24 -9.61 -38.48
CA VAL A 298 -15.35 -10.48 -38.86
C VAL A 298 -16.18 -9.84 -39.97
N THR A 299 -16.55 -8.56 -39.83
CA THR A 299 -17.33 -7.84 -40.84
C THR A 299 -16.57 -7.69 -42.15
N HIS A 300 -15.26 -7.43 -42.09
CA HIS A 300 -14.40 -7.41 -43.27
C HIS A 300 -14.36 -8.77 -43.98
N MET A 301 -14.19 -9.86 -43.22
CA MET A 301 -14.20 -11.23 -43.77
C MET A 301 -15.55 -11.57 -44.42
N GLN A 302 -16.67 -11.29 -43.76
CA GLN A 302 -18.01 -11.51 -44.31
C GLN A 302 -18.19 -10.81 -45.65
N ARG A 303 -17.79 -9.53 -45.73
CA ARG A 303 -17.84 -8.76 -46.98
C ARG A 303 -17.00 -9.38 -48.09
N GLN A 304 -15.83 -9.92 -47.76
CA GLN A 304 -14.99 -10.61 -48.74
C GLN A 304 -15.63 -11.90 -49.25
N PHE A 305 -16.27 -12.68 -48.38
CA PHE A 305 -17.01 -13.88 -48.76
C PHE A 305 -18.18 -13.55 -49.68
N GLU A 306 -19.00 -12.55 -49.35
CA GLU A 306 -20.12 -12.10 -50.19
C GLU A 306 -19.65 -11.67 -51.59
N LEU A 307 -18.55 -10.90 -51.66
CA LEU A 307 -17.95 -10.51 -52.95
C LEU A 307 -17.44 -11.71 -53.75
N GLN A 308 -16.86 -12.72 -53.09
CA GLN A 308 -16.42 -13.95 -53.77
C GLN A 308 -17.61 -14.77 -54.27
N GLU A 309 -18.67 -14.93 -53.48
CA GLU A 309 -19.88 -15.63 -53.92
C GLU A 309 -20.57 -14.90 -55.08
N GLY A 310 -20.68 -13.57 -55.00
CA GLY A 310 -21.19 -12.75 -56.11
C GLY A 310 -20.36 -12.87 -57.38
N ARG A 311 -19.03 -12.91 -57.26
CA ARG A 311 -18.12 -13.16 -58.41
C ARG A 311 -18.30 -14.57 -58.99
N ARG A 312 -18.41 -15.61 -58.15
CA ARG A 312 -18.62 -16.99 -58.60
C ARG A 312 -19.98 -17.16 -59.29
N SER A 313 -21.03 -16.56 -58.74
CA SER A 313 -22.38 -16.59 -59.32
C SER A 313 -22.44 -15.86 -60.67
N SER A 314 -21.88 -14.65 -60.75
CA SER A 314 -21.82 -13.88 -62.01
C SER A 314 -20.97 -14.56 -63.09
N GLN A 315 -19.83 -15.16 -62.72
CA GLN A 315 -19.04 -15.98 -63.65
C GLN A 315 -19.83 -17.18 -64.18
N ALA A 316 -20.53 -17.91 -63.31
CA ALA A 316 -21.36 -19.04 -63.72
C ALA A 316 -22.49 -18.61 -64.68
N SER A 317 -23.17 -17.48 -64.42
CA SER A 317 -24.20 -16.95 -65.32
C SER A 317 -23.63 -16.51 -66.68
N ALA A 318 -22.45 -15.88 -66.71
CA ALA A 318 -21.80 -15.47 -67.95
C ALA A 318 -21.40 -16.67 -68.84
N GLU A 319 -20.91 -17.75 -68.23
CA GLU A 319 -20.58 -18.99 -68.96
C GLU A 319 -21.81 -19.66 -69.58
N VAL A 320 -22.95 -19.65 -68.87
CA VAL A 320 -24.22 -20.19 -69.40
C VAL A 320 -24.72 -19.34 -70.57
N ALA A 321 -24.75 -18.02 -70.43
CA ALA A 321 -25.18 -17.10 -71.49
C ALA A 321 -24.32 -17.25 -72.77
N ALA A 322 -23.00 -17.40 -72.62
CA ALA A 322 -22.10 -17.61 -73.76
C ALA A 322 -22.39 -18.94 -74.48
N ARG A 323 -22.71 -20.01 -73.73
CA ARG A 323 -23.12 -21.30 -74.31
C ARG A 323 -24.44 -21.18 -75.07
N GLU A 324 -25.42 -20.48 -74.53
CA GLU A 324 -26.71 -20.25 -75.19
C GLU A 324 -26.56 -19.42 -76.47
N GLU A 325 -25.71 -18.39 -76.47
CA GLU A 325 -25.42 -17.59 -77.65
C GLU A 325 -24.77 -18.43 -78.76
N THR A 326 -23.76 -19.24 -78.42
CA THR A 326 -23.12 -20.15 -79.40
C THR A 326 -24.09 -21.19 -79.95
N ALA A 327 -24.94 -21.77 -79.11
CA ALA A 327 -25.96 -22.73 -79.54
C ALA A 327 -27.02 -22.07 -80.44
N THR A 328 -27.41 -20.84 -80.15
CA THR A 328 -28.35 -20.05 -80.96
C THR A 328 -27.76 -19.73 -82.33
N ALA A 329 -26.51 -19.28 -82.38
CA ALA A 329 -25.80 -19.04 -83.63
C ALA A 329 -25.65 -20.32 -84.47
N GLU A 330 -25.35 -21.46 -83.83
CA GLU A 330 -25.29 -22.75 -84.51
C GLU A 330 -26.67 -23.18 -85.06
N PHE A 331 -27.73 -23.02 -84.27
CA PHE A 331 -29.11 -23.29 -84.71
C PHE A 331 -29.49 -22.45 -85.94
N LEU A 332 -29.24 -21.15 -85.92
CA LEU A 332 -29.53 -20.25 -87.04
C LEU A 332 -28.73 -20.60 -88.31
N ARG A 333 -27.46 -21.01 -88.17
CA ARG A 333 -26.65 -21.50 -89.30
C ARG A 333 -27.24 -22.77 -89.92
N ARG A 334 -27.78 -23.70 -89.11
CA ARG A 334 -28.45 -24.92 -89.62
C ARG A 334 -29.77 -24.60 -90.31
N GLN A 335 -30.52 -23.62 -89.82
CA GLN A 335 -31.76 -23.17 -90.45
C GLN A 335 -31.51 -22.47 -91.79
N TYR A 336 -30.41 -21.73 -91.92
CA TYR A 336 -30.05 -20.99 -93.13
C TYR A 336 -28.64 -21.38 -93.64
N PRO A 337 -28.45 -22.61 -94.14
CA PRO A 337 -27.12 -23.17 -94.45
C PRO A 337 -26.40 -22.46 -95.60
N ASN A 338 -27.15 -21.74 -96.45
CA ASN A 338 -26.63 -21.02 -97.61
C ASN A 338 -26.57 -19.50 -97.40
N ALA A 339 -26.87 -19.01 -96.19
CA ALA A 339 -26.78 -17.59 -95.89
C ALA A 339 -25.33 -17.10 -95.94
N ARG A 340 -25.15 -15.90 -96.48
CA ARG A 340 -23.84 -15.23 -96.58
C ARG A 340 -23.87 -13.86 -95.93
N MET A 341 -22.72 -13.23 -95.80
CA MET A 341 -22.55 -11.89 -95.28
C MET A 341 -21.56 -11.09 -96.13
N CYS A 342 -21.68 -9.77 -96.07
CA CYS A 342 -20.77 -8.89 -96.79
C CYS A 342 -19.33 -9.05 -96.27
N PRO A 343 -18.32 -9.28 -97.12
CA PRO A 343 -16.93 -9.41 -96.67
C PRO A 343 -16.34 -8.07 -96.17
N ARG A 344 -16.91 -6.92 -96.57
CA ARG A 344 -16.42 -5.60 -96.17
C ARG A 344 -16.98 -5.14 -94.82
N CYS A 345 -18.31 -5.13 -94.68
CA CYS A 345 -18.97 -4.59 -93.48
C CYS A 345 -19.71 -5.65 -92.64
N ARG A 346 -19.55 -6.93 -92.98
CA ARG A 346 -20.21 -8.09 -92.34
C ARG A 346 -21.73 -8.11 -92.36
N HIS A 347 -22.39 -7.17 -93.04
CA HIS A 347 -23.86 -7.14 -93.12
C HIS A 347 -24.41 -8.50 -93.59
N GLY A 348 -25.30 -9.08 -92.79
CA GLY A 348 -25.87 -10.41 -93.00
C GLY A 348 -26.82 -10.79 -91.86
N PRO A 349 -27.69 -11.79 -92.05
CA PRO A 349 -27.70 -12.75 -93.14
C PRO A 349 -28.25 -12.17 -94.45
N VAL A 350 -27.54 -12.45 -95.53
CA VAL A 350 -28.02 -12.25 -96.90
C VAL A 350 -28.40 -13.62 -97.44
N ILE A 351 -29.67 -13.77 -97.80
CA ILE A 351 -30.22 -15.01 -98.33
C ILE A 351 -30.53 -14.76 -99.81
N ASN A 352 -29.92 -15.55 -100.69
CA ASN A 352 -30.22 -15.48 -102.11
C ASN A 352 -31.37 -16.44 -102.43
N GLU A 353 -32.59 -15.90 -102.50
CA GLU A 353 -33.79 -16.73 -102.66
C GLU A 353 -34.11 -17.09 -104.12
N ASN A 354 -33.62 -16.38 -105.15
CA ASN A 354 -34.15 -16.57 -106.51
C ASN A 354 -33.25 -16.22 -107.72
N CYS A 355 -31.96 -15.86 -107.58
CA CYS A 355 -31.11 -15.54 -108.76
C CYS A 355 -29.64 -15.94 -108.56
N TYR A 356 -29.16 -16.97 -109.28
CA TYR A 356 -27.75 -17.38 -109.25
C TYR A 356 -26.80 -16.39 -109.93
N ASP A 357 -27.32 -15.63 -110.91
CA ASP A 357 -26.61 -14.53 -111.54
C ASP A 357 -26.99 -13.21 -110.87
N LEU A 358 -26.11 -12.71 -110.00
CA LEU A 358 -26.32 -11.46 -109.27
C LEU A 358 -26.22 -10.23 -110.18
N GLN A 359 -25.67 -10.36 -111.39
CA GLN A 359 -25.59 -9.28 -112.37
C GLN A 359 -26.88 -9.14 -113.19
N ALA A 360 -27.59 -10.25 -113.45
CA ALA A 360 -28.74 -10.31 -114.36
C ALA A 360 -29.86 -9.31 -114.03
N HIS A 361 -30.01 -8.92 -112.77
CA HIS A 361 -31.01 -7.94 -112.30
C HIS A 361 -30.40 -6.78 -111.50
N HIS A 362 -29.07 -6.69 -111.38
CA HIS A 362 -28.43 -5.61 -110.64
C HIS A 362 -28.47 -4.30 -111.43
N GLY A 363 -29.14 -3.30 -110.87
CA GLY A 363 -29.33 -1.99 -111.50
C GLY A 363 -30.59 -1.88 -112.36
N GLU A 364 -31.43 -2.92 -112.44
CA GLU A 364 -32.69 -2.90 -113.19
C GLU A 364 -33.74 -2.00 -112.50
N GLU A 365 -34.40 -1.14 -113.26
CA GLU A 365 -35.50 -0.31 -112.79
C GLU A 365 -36.83 -1.05 -112.96
N ARG A 366 -37.50 -1.37 -111.84
CA ARG A 366 -38.85 -1.95 -111.89
C ARG A 366 -39.87 -0.84 -112.12
N GLY A 367 -40.76 -1.04 -113.08
CA GLY A 367 -41.77 -0.06 -113.49
C GLY A 367 -42.64 0.49 -112.34
N ALA A 368 -42.97 1.79 -112.46
CA ALA A 368 -43.85 2.60 -111.60
C ALA A 368 -43.61 2.47 -110.08
N GLY A 369 -42.49 3.04 -109.60
CA GLY A 369 -42.33 3.43 -108.18
C GLY A 369 -41.62 2.44 -107.25
N ARG A 370 -41.05 1.33 -107.75
CA ARG A 370 -40.38 0.29 -106.93
C ARG A 370 -38.86 0.36 -106.85
N GLY A 371 -38.27 1.49 -107.23
CA GLY A 371 -36.82 1.72 -107.12
C GLY A 371 -35.95 0.78 -107.98
N ARG A 372 -34.64 1.00 -107.91
CA ARG A 372 -33.61 0.20 -108.59
C ARG A 372 -33.33 -1.07 -107.77
N ILE A 373 -33.31 -2.23 -108.42
CA ILE A 373 -32.87 -3.47 -107.78
C ILE A 373 -31.36 -3.34 -107.52
N SER A 374 -30.94 -3.36 -106.25
CA SER A 374 -29.54 -3.37 -105.87
C SER A 374 -29.21 -4.68 -105.16
N ASN A 375 -28.43 -5.53 -105.83
CA ASN A 375 -27.78 -6.69 -105.24
C ASN A 375 -26.47 -6.33 -104.51
N ALA A 376 -26.18 -5.03 -104.31
CA ALA A 376 -25.06 -4.59 -103.49
C ALA A 376 -25.40 -4.67 -102.00
N CYS A 377 -24.37 -4.78 -101.16
CA CYS A 377 -24.50 -4.77 -99.72
C CYS A 377 -25.14 -3.47 -99.23
N PRO A 378 -26.28 -3.52 -98.51
CA PRO A 378 -26.96 -2.32 -98.01
C PRO A 378 -26.12 -1.43 -97.07
N GLY A 379 -25.08 -1.99 -96.43
CA GLY A 379 -24.23 -1.26 -95.50
C GLY A 379 -22.93 -0.69 -96.07
N CYS A 380 -22.54 -1.02 -97.31
CA CYS A 380 -21.27 -0.49 -97.86
C CYS A 380 -21.18 -0.52 -99.39
N ASP A 381 -22.30 -0.81 -100.05
CA ASP A 381 -22.43 -0.95 -101.51
C ASP A 381 -21.45 -1.93 -102.16
N PHE A 382 -20.91 -2.87 -101.38
CA PHE A 382 -20.12 -3.97 -101.93
C PHE A 382 -20.97 -4.79 -102.89
N PHE A 383 -20.51 -4.95 -104.12
CA PHE A 383 -21.13 -5.81 -105.11
C PHE A 383 -20.09 -6.76 -105.69
N SER A 384 -20.47 -8.04 -105.82
CA SER A 384 -19.77 -9.00 -106.67
C SER A 384 -20.78 -9.74 -107.54
N ARG A 385 -20.32 -10.14 -108.72
CA ARG A 385 -21.07 -10.97 -109.67
C ARG A 385 -21.21 -12.40 -109.18
N GLU A 386 -20.20 -12.91 -108.48
CA GLU A 386 -20.19 -14.27 -107.96
C GLU A 386 -20.74 -14.31 -106.53
N TRP A 387 -21.74 -15.15 -106.28
CA TRP A 387 -22.22 -15.41 -104.93
C TRP A 387 -21.12 -15.99 -104.03
N SER A 388 -20.10 -16.65 -104.61
CA SER A 388 -18.91 -17.16 -103.93
C SER A 388 -18.12 -16.08 -103.18
N ASP A 389 -18.14 -14.84 -103.65
CA ASP A 389 -17.33 -13.74 -103.10
C ASP A 389 -17.93 -13.13 -101.82
N TRP A 390 -19.19 -13.44 -101.53
CA TRP A 390 -19.79 -13.12 -100.24
C TRP A 390 -19.28 -14.11 -99.18
N ALA A 391 -18.90 -13.65 -98.00
CA ALA A 391 -18.39 -14.57 -96.97
C ALA A 391 -19.52 -15.46 -96.42
N PRO A 392 -19.29 -16.73 -96.06
CA PRO A 392 -20.28 -17.52 -95.31
C PRO A 392 -20.72 -16.77 -94.06
N TRP A 393 -22.02 -16.76 -93.78
CA TRP A 393 -22.53 -16.02 -92.63
C TRP A 393 -22.09 -16.66 -91.31
N ASP A 394 -21.65 -15.84 -90.37
CA ASP A 394 -21.17 -16.28 -89.05
C ASP A 394 -22.31 -16.56 -88.06
N GLY A 395 -23.57 -16.52 -88.48
CA GLY A 395 -24.72 -16.80 -87.60
C GLY A 395 -25.09 -15.65 -86.66
N VAL A 396 -24.44 -14.48 -86.78
CA VAL A 396 -24.74 -13.27 -85.99
C VAL A 396 -25.36 -12.21 -86.87
N MET A 397 -26.47 -11.61 -86.44
CA MET A 397 -27.15 -10.55 -87.20
C MET A 397 -26.30 -9.27 -87.19
N HIS A 398 -25.64 -8.98 -88.31
CA HIS A 398 -24.82 -7.78 -88.46
C HIS A 398 -25.60 -6.74 -89.26
N THR A 399 -25.88 -5.60 -88.63
CA THR A 399 -26.39 -4.43 -89.31
C THR A 399 -25.18 -3.53 -89.64
N GLY A 400 -24.64 -3.64 -90.86
CA GLY A 400 -23.55 -2.76 -91.31
C GLY A 400 -23.90 -1.27 -91.17
N PRO A 401 -22.90 -0.36 -91.13
CA PRO A 401 -23.15 1.08 -91.01
C PRO A 401 -24.01 1.56 -92.19
N ARG A 402 -25.01 2.40 -91.93
CA ARG A 402 -25.84 2.99 -92.99
C ARG A 402 -24.98 4.00 -93.75
N GLY A 403 -24.68 3.72 -95.01
CA GLY A 403 -24.02 4.66 -95.94
C GLY A 403 -24.91 5.86 -96.24
#